data_AF-I8TXC7-F1
#
_entry.id   AF-I8TXC7-F1
#
_cell.length_a   1.000
_cell.length_b   1.000
_cell.length_c   1.000
_cell.angle_alpha   90.00
_cell.angle_beta   90.00
_cell.angle_gamma   90.00
#
_symmetry.space_group_name_H-M   'P 1'
#
loop_
_entity.id
_entity.type
_entity.pdbx_description
1 polymer ?
#
loop_
_entity_poly.entity_id
_entity_poly.type
_entity_poly.pdbx_seq_one_letter_code
_entity_poly.pdbx_strand_id
1 'polypeptide(L)'
;MDPFSAEGELINIHNAFHQGQYQEVIDFDTSALSSENHLPARVLKLRAKIALGQTDQVLSDVDGEEDTPDLAAVKALAQQTAGDSEAALKLTQDLAENYPDNATVQALGGTVLQAQGLSEEALALLAKHQGNLEAYV
;
A
#
# COMPACT_ATOMS: atom_id res chain seq x y z
N MET A 1 11.58 -18.32 13.45
CA MET A 1 10.11 -18.19 13.56
C MET A 1 9.49 -18.95 12.41
N ASP A 2 8.28 -19.48 12.60
CA ASP A 2 7.54 -20.14 11.52
C ASP A 2 7.08 -19.05 10.53
N PRO A 3 7.52 -19.08 9.25
CA PRO A 3 7.14 -18.07 8.27
C PRO A 3 5.62 -18.00 8.00
N PHE A 4 4.84 -19.00 8.43
CA PHE A 4 3.39 -19.02 8.27
C PHE A 4 2.61 -18.37 9.42
N SER A 5 3.25 -18.04 10.56
CA SER A 5 2.53 -17.47 11.70
C SER A 5 2.16 -15.99 11.52
N ALA A 6 3.00 -15.22 10.83
CA ALA A 6 2.75 -13.79 10.59
C ALA A 6 1.59 -13.56 9.60
N GLU A 7 1.51 -14.39 8.55
CA GLU A 7 0.48 -14.30 7.51
C GLU A 7 -0.91 -14.71 8.04
N GLY A 8 -0.94 -15.64 9.01
CA GLY A 8 -2.18 -16.10 9.66
C GLY A 8 -2.90 -15.02 10.47
N GLU A 9 -2.16 -14.08 11.07
CA GLU A 9 -2.80 -13.00 11.86
C GLU A 9 -3.51 -11.96 10.98
N LEU A 10 -3.00 -11.73 9.77
CA LEU A 10 -3.54 -10.73 8.85
C LEU A 10 -4.60 -11.28 7.88
N ILE A 11 -4.84 -12.61 7.87
CA ILE A 11 -5.71 -13.26 6.89
C ILE A 11 -7.12 -12.64 6.83
N ASN A 12 -7.69 -12.28 7.98
CA ASN A 12 -9.05 -11.73 8.05
C ASN A 12 -9.11 -10.31 7.47
N ILE A 13 -8.15 -9.44 7.82
CA ILE A 13 -8.11 -8.06 7.32
C ILE A 13 -7.79 -8.02 5.81
N HIS A 14 -6.93 -8.93 5.31
CA HIS A 14 -6.70 -9.08 3.87
C HIS A 14 -7.95 -9.56 3.13
N ASN A 15 -8.63 -10.58 3.64
CA ASN A 15 -9.85 -11.09 3.03
C ASN A 15 -10.93 -10.01 2.94
N ALA A 16 -11.14 -9.25 4.01
CA ALA A 16 -12.07 -8.13 4.02
C ALA A 16 -11.70 -7.06 2.97
N PHE A 17 -10.41 -6.73 2.85
CA PHE A 17 -9.92 -5.77 1.87
C PHE A 17 -10.20 -6.23 0.43
N HIS A 18 -9.85 -7.47 0.09
CA HIS A 18 -10.06 -8.01 -1.27
C HIS A 18 -11.53 -8.25 -1.62
N GLN A 19 -12.41 -8.42 -0.62
CA GLN A 19 -13.86 -8.50 -0.81
C GLN A 19 -14.54 -7.13 -0.91
N GLY A 20 -13.78 -6.03 -0.79
CA GLY A 20 -14.31 -4.66 -0.83
C GLY A 20 -15.03 -4.24 0.47
N GLN A 21 -14.86 -5.00 1.56
CA GLN A 21 -15.41 -4.68 2.88
C GLN A 21 -14.54 -3.61 3.57
N TYR A 22 -14.33 -2.47 2.92
CA TYR A 22 -13.36 -1.45 3.35
C TYR A 22 -13.65 -0.88 4.75
N GLN A 23 -14.91 -0.73 5.12
CA GLN A 23 -15.26 -0.27 6.47
C GLN A 23 -14.85 -1.31 7.54
N GLU A 24 -15.00 -2.60 7.26
CA GLU A 24 -14.56 -3.67 8.16
C GLU A 24 -13.03 -3.69 8.31
N VAL A 25 -12.29 -3.43 7.23
CA VAL A 25 -10.83 -3.27 7.28
C VAL A 25 -10.45 -2.12 8.22
N ILE A 26 -11.10 -0.96 8.07
CA ILE A 26 -10.84 0.24 8.90
C ILE A 26 -11.10 -0.05 10.38
N ASP A 27 -12.20 -0.75 10.67
CA ASP A 27 -12.65 -1.04 12.04
C ASP A 27 -11.95 -2.26 12.67
N PHE A 28 -11.14 -3.01 11.91
CA PHE A 28 -10.44 -4.21 12.38
C PHE A 28 -9.56 -3.94 13.62
N ASP A 29 -9.70 -4.72 14.69
CA ASP A 29 -8.88 -4.55 15.89
C ASP A 29 -7.46 -5.09 15.67
N THR A 30 -6.47 -4.20 15.72
CA THR A 30 -5.05 -4.53 15.53
C THR A 30 -4.28 -4.67 16.84
N SER A 31 -4.93 -4.50 18.00
CA SER A 31 -4.25 -4.47 19.30
C SER A 31 -3.62 -5.80 19.72
N ALA A 32 -4.13 -6.91 19.19
CA ALA A 32 -3.66 -8.26 19.46
C ALA A 32 -2.62 -8.76 18.43
N LEU A 33 -2.31 -7.97 17.40
CA LEU A 33 -1.34 -8.36 16.38
C LEU A 33 0.09 -8.33 16.95
N SER A 34 0.94 -9.18 16.38
CA SER A 34 2.38 -9.08 16.58
C SER A 34 2.91 -7.74 16.04
N SER A 35 3.94 -7.17 16.67
CA SER A 35 4.46 -5.84 16.29
C SER A 35 4.85 -5.72 14.81
N GLU A 36 5.33 -6.81 14.20
CA GLU A 36 5.68 -6.89 12.78
C GLU A 36 4.46 -6.74 11.85
N ASN A 37 3.26 -7.04 12.33
CA ASN A 37 2.00 -6.96 11.59
C ASN A 37 1.27 -5.62 11.74
N HIS A 38 1.74 -4.72 12.61
CA HIS A 38 1.11 -3.42 12.80
C HIS A 38 1.21 -2.52 11.56
N LEU A 39 2.39 -2.46 10.93
CA LEU A 39 2.58 -1.65 9.73
C LEU A 39 1.78 -2.21 8.53
N PRO A 40 1.83 -3.51 8.20
CA PRO A 40 0.97 -4.09 7.17
C PRO A 40 -0.53 -3.84 7.40
N ALA A 41 -1.02 -4.02 8.63
CA ALA A 41 -2.42 -3.75 8.96
C ALA A 41 -2.77 -2.27 8.78
N ARG A 42 -1.87 -1.35 9.17
CA ARG A 42 -2.05 0.10 8.96
C ARG A 42 -2.13 0.43 7.47
N VAL A 43 -1.26 -0.15 6.63
CA VAL A 43 -1.28 0.04 5.18
C VAL A 43 -2.63 -0.38 4.59
N LEU A 44 -3.16 -1.55 4.97
CA LEU A 44 -4.48 -2.01 4.53
C LEU A 44 -5.61 -1.05 4.92
N LYS A 45 -5.59 -0.56 6.17
CA LYS A 45 -6.58 0.43 6.64
C LYS A 45 -6.53 1.73 5.84
N LEU A 46 -5.34 2.24 5.55
CA LEU A 46 -5.20 3.46 4.76
C LEU A 46 -5.65 3.25 3.31
N ARG A 47 -5.30 2.11 2.69
CA ARG A 47 -5.80 1.74 1.35
C ARG A 47 -7.33 1.63 1.33
N ALA A 48 -7.94 1.07 2.38
CA ALA A 48 -9.39 1.00 2.51
C ALA A 48 -10.04 2.39 2.62
N LYS A 49 -9.44 3.31 3.37
CA LYS A 49 -9.87 4.73 3.41
C LYS A 49 -9.80 5.38 2.03
N ILE A 50 -8.70 5.18 1.28
CA ILE A 50 -8.57 5.67 -0.11
C ILE A 50 -9.71 5.12 -0.99
N ALA A 51 -10.00 3.82 -0.90
CA ALA A 51 -11.05 3.18 -1.68
C ALA A 51 -12.47 3.72 -1.35
N LEU A 52 -12.69 4.21 -0.13
CA LEU A 52 -13.92 4.90 0.27
C LEU A 52 -13.93 6.40 -0.03
N GLY A 53 -12.91 6.93 -0.73
CA GLY A 53 -12.80 8.34 -1.08
C GLY A 53 -12.33 9.26 0.06
N GLN A 54 -11.77 8.69 1.13
CA GLN A 54 -11.27 9.44 2.30
C GLN A 54 -9.80 9.85 2.12
N THR A 55 -9.42 10.31 0.92
CA THR A 55 -8.03 10.61 0.56
C THR A 55 -7.41 11.72 1.40
N ASP A 56 -8.16 12.78 1.70
CA ASP A 56 -7.66 13.92 2.49
C ASP A 56 -7.28 13.51 3.92
N GLN A 57 -8.06 12.60 4.50
CA GLN A 57 -7.76 12.04 5.81
C GLN A 57 -6.49 11.18 5.76
N VAL A 58 -6.34 10.36 4.71
CA VAL A 58 -5.14 9.53 4.53
C VAL A 58 -3.90 10.40 4.36
N LEU A 59 -3.96 11.45 3.53
CA LEU A 59 -2.85 12.39 3.36
C LEU A 59 -2.45 13.07 4.67
N SER A 60 -3.43 13.40 5.51
CA SER A 60 -3.17 13.96 6.84
C SER A 60 -2.58 12.92 7.81
N ASP A 61 -3.07 11.67 7.77
CA ASP A 61 -2.67 10.58 8.65
C ASP A 61 -1.23 10.06 8.37
N VAL A 62 -0.66 10.37 7.20
CA VAL A 62 0.70 9.97 6.80
C VAL A 62 1.66 11.15 6.65
N ASP A 63 1.20 12.37 6.96
CA ASP A 63 2.03 13.56 6.85
C ASP A 63 3.19 13.50 7.86
N GLY A 64 4.40 13.78 7.39
CA GLY A 64 5.62 13.67 8.19
C GLY A 64 6.10 12.25 8.49
N GLU A 65 5.49 11.21 7.90
CA GLU A 65 5.92 9.82 8.04
C GLU A 65 6.59 9.26 6.76
N GLU A 66 7.16 10.17 5.95
CA GLU A 66 7.73 9.84 4.63
C GLU A 66 9.00 8.98 4.71
N ASP A 67 9.66 8.93 5.87
CA ASP A 67 10.80 8.05 6.13
C ASP A 67 10.41 6.55 6.15
N THR A 68 9.11 6.23 6.15
CA THR A 68 8.59 4.86 6.04
C THR A 68 8.12 4.60 4.61
N PRO A 69 8.85 3.80 3.80
CA PRO A 69 8.54 3.61 2.37
C PRO A 69 7.11 3.12 2.10
N ASP A 70 6.58 2.25 2.96
CA ASP A 70 5.21 1.76 2.89
C ASP A 70 4.17 2.88 3.00
N LEU A 71 4.39 3.84 3.90
CA LEU A 71 3.49 4.97 4.12
C LEU A 71 3.66 6.03 3.03
N ALA A 72 4.88 6.24 2.55
CA ALA A 72 5.15 7.07 1.38
C ALA A 72 4.46 6.52 0.11
N ALA A 73 4.46 5.20 -0.08
CA ALA A 73 3.74 4.56 -1.19
C ALA A 73 2.21 4.75 -1.07
N VAL A 74 1.67 4.68 0.15
CA VAL A 74 0.25 5.01 0.41
C VAL A 74 -0.03 6.49 0.11
N LYS A 75 0.87 7.41 0.49
CA LYS A 75 0.77 8.84 0.17
C LYS A 75 0.71 9.06 -1.35
N ALA A 76 1.58 8.41 -2.12
CA ALA A 76 1.58 8.49 -3.58
C ALA A 76 0.25 8.04 -4.18
N LEU A 77 -0.31 6.91 -3.71
CA LEU A 77 -1.63 6.44 -4.15
C LEU A 77 -2.76 7.42 -3.79
N ALA A 78 -2.72 7.99 -2.58
CA ALA A 78 -3.70 8.98 -2.15
C ALA A 78 -3.63 10.26 -3.00
N GLN A 79 -2.42 10.75 -3.30
CA GLN A 79 -2.19 11.88 -4.21
C GLN A 79 -2.75 11.60 -5.60
N GLN A 80 -2.47 10.41 -6.16
CA GLN A 80 -2.99 9.99 -7.46
C GLN A 80 -4.53 9.97 -7.48
N THR A 81 -5.15 9.48 -6.40
CA THR A 81 -6.62 9.40 -6.27
C THR A 81 -7.25 10.79 -6.07
N ALA A 82 -6.55 11.70 -5.38
CA ALA A 82 -6.96 13.10 -5.22
C ALA A 82 -6.77 13.95 -6.49
N GLY A 83 -6.16 13.39 -7.54
CA GLY A 83 -5.90 14.07 -8.82
C GLY A 83 -4.57 14.81 -8.90
N ASP A 84 -3.70 14.70 -7.89
CA ASP A 84 -2.34 15.23 -7.89
C ASP A 84 -1.37 14.21 -8.50
N SER A 85 -1.58 13.90 -9.79
CA SER A 85 -0.82 12.86 -10.50
C SER A 85 0.67 13.19 -10.62
N GLU A 86 1.04 14.47 -10.69
CA GLU A 86 2.44 14.89 -10.81
C GLU A 86 3.23 14.62 -9.52
N ALA A 87 2.67 14.99 -8.35
CA ALA A 87 3.29 14.68 -7.08
C ALA A 87 3.35 13.16 -6.84
N ALA A 88 2.27 12.45 -7.18
CA ALA A 88 2.21 10.99 -7.09
C ALA A 88 3.28 10.30 -7.95
N LEU A 89 3.48 10.77 -9.19
CA LEU A 89 4.50 10.21 -10.09
C LEU A 89 5.89 10.36 -9.51
N LYS A 90 6.22 11.60 -9.11
CA LYS A 90 7.55 11.94 -8.60
C LYS A 90 7.89 11.11 -7.37
N LEU A 91 6.96 11.02 -6.42
CA LEU A 91 7.15 10.21 -5.21
C LEU A 91 7.28 8.72 -5.57
N THR A 92 6.46 8.22 -6.49
CA THR A 92 6.54 6.81 -6.92
C THR A 92 7.88 6.47 -7.56
N GLN A 93 8.42 7.35 -8.40
CA GLN A 93 9.71 7.13 -9.05
C GLN A 93 10.86 7.13 -8.04
N ASP A 94 10.86 8.06 -7.08
CA ASP A 94 11.84 8.11 -6.00
C ASP A 94 11.80 6.83 -5.13
N LEU A 95 10.60 6.36 -4.79
CA LEU A 95 10.43 5.12 -4.04
C LEU A 95 10.89 3.89 -4.84
N ALA A 96 10.58 3.82 -6.14
CA ALA A 96 10.97 2.72 -7.00
C ALA A 96 12.50 2.64 -7.23
N GLU A 97 13.20 3.77 -7.14
CA GLU A 97 14.66 3.85 -7.20
C GLU A 97 15.32 3.45 -5.86
N ASN A 98 14.83 4.00 -4.75
CA ASN A 98 15.46 3.84 -3.43
C ASN A 98 15.00 2.58 -2.66
N TYR A 99 13.77 2.12 -2.89
CA TYR A 99 13.17 0.98 -2.18
C TYR A 99 12.53 -0.04 -3.15
N PRO A 100 13.26 -0.50 -4.18
CA PRO A 100 12.71 -1.35 -5.25
C PRO A 100 12.21 -2.72 -4.77
N ASP A 101 12.68 -3.19 -3.61
CA ASP A 101 12.34 -4.51 -3.04
C ASP A 101 11.21 -4.43 -1.97
N ASN A 102 10.70 -3.23 -1.67
CA ASN A 102 9.60 -3.07 -0.73
C ASN A 102 8.28 -3.48 -1.41
N ALA A 103 7.58 -4.46 -0.82
CA ALA A 103 6.33 -5.02 -1.34
C ALA A 103 5.23 -3.97 -1.58
N THR A 104 5.03 -3.06 -0.61
CA THR A 104 4.02 -2.00 -0.71
C THR A 104 4.39 -1.00 -1.81
N VAL A 105 5.66 -0.64 -1.92
CA VAL A 105 6.17 0.22 -3.02
C VAL A 105 5.92 -0.43 -4.38
N GLN A 106 6.18 -1.73 -4.52
CA GLN A 106 5.94 -2.44 -5.78
C GLN A 106 4.46 -2.43 -6.16
N ALA A 107 3.57 -2.81 -5.24
CA ALA A 107 2.14 -2.92 -5.50
C ALA A 107 1.49 -1.54 -5.76
N LEU A 108 1.73 -0.56 -4.87
CA LEU A 108 1.09 0.75 -4.98
C LEU A 108 1.77 1.63 -6.04
N GLY A 109 3.10 1.57 -6.14
CA GLY A 109 3.84 2.26 -7.18
C GLY A 109 3.47 1.75 -8.57
N GLY A 110 3.32 0.42 -8.75
CA GLY A 110 2.82 -0.15 -10.00
C GLY A 110 1.43 0.38 -10.37
N THR A 111 0.54 0.51 -9.38
CA THR A 111 -0.81 1.09 -9.58
C THR A 111 -0.74 2.56 -10.03
N VAL A 112 0.10 3.38 -9.39
CA VAL A 112 0.28 4.80 -9.77
C VAL A 112 0.88 4.92 -11.16
N LEU A 113 1.94 4.18 -11.48
CA LEU A 113 2.57 4.17 -12.81
C LEU A 113 1.57 3.75 -13.90
N GLN A 114 0.77 2.71 -13.63
CA GLN A 114 -0.26 2.26 -14.55
C GLN A 114 -1.37 3.31 -14.78
N ALA A 115 -1.80 4.01 -13.72
CA ALA A 115 -2.78 5.09 -13.83
C ALA A 115 -2.30 6.25 -14.72
N GLN A 116 -0.97 6.40 -14.87
CA GLN A 116 -0.34 7.42 -15.70
C GLN A 116 0.06 6.90 -17.10
N GLY A 117 -0.26 5.66 -17.43
CA GLY A 117 0.05 5.05 -18.72
C GLY A 117 1.50 4.55 -18.86
N LEU A 118 2.27 4.52 -17.76
CA LEU A 118 3.65 4.01 -17.72
C LEU A 118 3.65 2.49 -17.46
N SER A 119 2.92 1.74 -18.28
CA SER A 119 2.70 0.31 -18.07
C SER A 119 3.98 -0.53 -18.09
N GLU A 120 4.97 -0.17 -18.91
CA GLU A 120 6.26 -0.88 -18.94
C GLU A 120 7.04 -0.70 -17.64
N GLU A 121 7.06 0.52 -17.08
CA GLU A 121 7.69 0.81 -15.79
C GLU A 121 6.95 0.13 -14.64
N ALA A 122 5.61 0.12 -14.68
CA ALA A 122 4.78 -0.57 -13.69
C ALA A 122 5.09 -2.08 -13.67
N LEU A 123 5.13 -2.73 -14.84
CA LEU A 123 5.48 -4.14 -14.96
C LEU A 123 6.93 -4.41 -14.53
N ALA A 124 7.87 -3.53 -14.87
CA ALA A 124 9.26 -3.68 -14.46
C ALA A 124 9.42 -3.57 -12.93
N LEU A 125 8.66 -2.69 -12.27
CA LEU A 125 8.64 -2.56 -10.81
C LEU A 125 7.98 -3.78 -10.16
N LEU A 126 6.81 -4.20 -10.65
CA LEU A 126 6.10 -5.38 -10.14
C LEU A 126 6.92 -6.66 -10.32
N ALA A 127 7.65 -6.81 -11.43
CA ALA A 127 8.50 -7.98 -11.70
C ALA A 127 9.65 -8.16 -10.69
N LYS A 128 9.96 -7.14 -9.86
CA LYS A 128 10.92 -7.25 -8.76
C LYS A 128 10.33 -7.95 -7.54
N HIS A 129 9.03 -8.27 -7.53
CA HIS A 129 8.41 -9.00 -6.43
C HIS A 129 9.07 -10.38 -6.25
N GLN A 130 9.68 -10.61 -5.09
CA GLN A 130 10.24 -11.93 -4.75
C GLN A 130 9.12 -12.82 -4.17
N GLY A 131 8.19 -13.26 -5.02
CA GLY A 131 7.14 -14.19 -4.63
C GLY A 131 6.00 -13.58 -3.79
N ASN A 132 5.82 -12.26 -3.83
CA ASN A 132 4.68 -11.59 -3.19
C ASN A 132 3.37 -11.85 -3.97
N LEU A 133 2.37 -12.42 -3.30
CA LEU A 133 1.05 -12.76 -3.86
C LEU A 133 0.26 -11.51 -4.30
N GLU A 134 0.54 -10.33 -3.73
CA GLU A 134 -0.13 -9.08 -4.11
C GLU A 134 0.17 -8.61 -5.55
N ALA A 135 1.20 -9.14 -6.21
CA ALA A 135 1.53 -8.79 -7.60
C ALA A 135 0.51 -9.32 -8.64
N TYR A 136 -0.49 -10.09 -8.21
CA TYR A 136 -1.49 -10.72 -9.07
C TYR A 136 -2.90 -10.12 -8.96
N VAL A 137 -3.12 -9.08 -8.14
CA VAL A 137 -4.45 -8.50 -7.87
C VAL A 137 -4.53 -7.01 -8.11
#